data_AF-A0AA39C5G6-F1
#
_entry.id   AF-A0AA39C5G6-F1
#
_cell.length_a   1.000
_cell.length_b   1.000
_cell.length_c   1.000
_cell.angle_alpha   90.00
_cell.angle_beta   90.00
_cell.angle_gamma   90.00
#
_symmetry.space_group_name_H-M   'P 1'
#
loop_
_entity.id
_entity.type
_entity.pdbx_description
1 polymer ?
#
loop_
_entity_poly.entity_id
_entity_poly.type
_entity_poly.pdbx_seq_one_letter_code
_entity_poly.pdbx_strand_id
1 'polypeptide(L)'
;MNHTTFQQTNSSMTDSDIKYYLRKLDFPACAREALVAIANLSRMTGGTTVQQQIQLQTDLMTEFIFGEIEKLKQQNKPRSLLAFQLIDILSDFFRSPEQSPACRNAVFLFLFPGECPRYEILGHLVSLAICTQNREVLDSTGMWMQQLGSTSAQSVGLATYILDDFFVYTPNSVDKLKQLPVLVPYFTANLLTAIGEVFKFEDPPNELLELVGDWIDDNPGLLTTSLTDNPALPSGGIPMTPITPIAGLFRWCILSPARKESVNFHKEKVESEDRCKLYSKIQHLLLDAVRRLKN
;
A
#
# COMPACT_ATOMS: atom_id res chain seq x y z
N MET A 1 34.12 0.72 18.30
CA MET A 1 32.94 0.48 17.43
C MET A 1 31.86 1.40 17.94
N ASN A 2 31.61 2.48 17.20
CA ASN A 2 30.90 3.65 17.71
C ASN A 2 29.39 3.40 17.75
N HIS A 3 28.88 3.21 18.97
CA HIS A 3 27.51 3.51 19.33
C HIS A 3 27.41 5.01 19.63
N THR A 4 26.60 5.72 18.86
CA THR A 4 26.04 7.04 19.19
C THR A 4 24.57 6.93 18.80
N THR A 5 23.67 6.50 19.68
CA THR A 5 23.16 7.15 20.90
C THR A 5 22.37 8.42 20.56
N PHE A 6 21.15 8.24 20.05
CA PHE A 6 20.03 9.14 20.30
C PHE A 6 19.63 8.98 21.79
N GLN A 7 20.50 9.43 22.71
CA GLN A 7 20.09 9.61 24.09
C GLN A 7 19.29 10.90 24.16
N GLN A 8 18.12 10.76 24.77
CA GLN A 8 17.28 11.81 25.34
C GLN A 8 18.08 13.06 25.76
N THR A 9 18.13 14.06 24.88
CA THR A 9 18.37 15.44 25.28
C THR A 9 17.06 16.18 25.12
N ASN A 10 16.41 16.43 26.26
CA ASN A 10 15.40 17.46 26.42
C ASN A 10 16.02 18.82 26.09
N SER A 11 16.00 19.19 24.81
CA SER A 11 16.18 20.56 24.34
C SER A 11 15.47 20.66 22.99
N SER A 12 14.42 21.47 22.94
CA SER A 12 13.70 21.79 21.71
C SER A 12 14.66 22.42 20.71
N MET A 13 15.23 21.62 19.80
CA MET A 13 15.89 22.16 18.61
C MET A 13 14.87 23.00 17.86
N THR A 14 15.24 24.20 17.44
CA THR A 14 14.36 25.05 16.63
C THR A 14 14.25 24.46 15.22
N ASP A 15 13.17 24.76 14.50
CA ASP A 15 12.94 24.32 13.12
C ASP A 15 14.16 24.55 12.19
N SER A 16 14.87 25.66 12.42
CA SER A 16 16.10 26.05 11.71
C SER A 16 17.28 25.13 12.02
N ASP A 17 17.40 24.64 13.26
CA ASP A 17 18.50 23.78 13.70
C ASP A 17 18.40 22.38 13.08
N ILE A 18 17.17 21.85 12.93
CA ILE A 18 16.91 20.55 12.31
C ILE A 18 17.37 20.59 10.84
N LYS A 19 16.92 21.58 10.06
CA LYS A 19 17.34 21.71 8.65
C LYS A 19 18.83 21.95 8.52
N TYR A 20 19.42 22.77 9.39
CA TYR A 20 20.86 23.02 9.39
C TYR A 20 21.67 21.75 9.67
N TYR A 21 21.23 20.90 10.59
CA TYR A 21 21.84 19.59 10.85
C TYR A 21 21.71 18.67 9.63
N LEU A 22 20.51 18.52 9.07
CA LEU A 22 20.26 17.60 7.94
C LEU A 22 21.05 17.97 6.68
N ARG A 23 21.29 19.27 6.43
CA ARG A 23 22.14 19.73 5.31
C ARG A 23 23.62 19.36 5.43
N LYS A 24 24.08 18.93 6.61
CA LYS A 24 25.45 18.42 6.81
C LYS A 24 25.58 16.93 6.49
N LEU A 25 24.46 16.24 6.27
CA LEU A 25 24.44 14.82 5.98
C LEU A 25 24.26 14.60 4.48
N ASP A 26 24.97 13.60 3.96
CA ASP A 26 24.76 13.14 2.59
C ASP A 26 23.64 12.11 2.53
N PHE A 27 22.98 12.02 1.37
CA PHE A 27 22.07 10.92 1.07
C PHE A 27 22.85 9.59 1.07
N PRO A 28 22.35 8.52 1.73
CA PRO A 28 20.99 8.32 2.27
C PRO A 28 20.76 8.75 3.73
N ALA A 29 21.79 9.20 4.46
CA ALA A 29 21.68 9.48 5.89
C ALA A 29 20.72 10.64 6.19
N CYS A 30 20.75 11.71 5.38
CA CYS A 30 19.82 12.84 5.54
C CYS A 30 18.35 12.42 5.45
N ALA A 31 17.99 11.51 4.53
CA ALA A 31 16.63 11.03 4.35
C ALA A 31 16.15 10.19 5.53
N ARG A 32 17.02 9.33 6.10
CA ARG A 32 16.70 8.54 7.30
C ARG A 32 16.40 9.44 8.50
N GLU A 33 17.28 10.41 8.76
CA GLU A 33 17.11 11.36 9.86
C GLU A 33 15.89 12.27 9.65
N ALA A 34 15.61 12.67 8.40
CA ALA A 34 14.42 13.44 8.07
C ALA A 34 13.12 12.67 8.36
N LEU A 35 13.05 11.37 8.06
CA LEU A 35 11.89 10.53 8.40
C LEU A 35 11.66 10.45 9.91
N VAL A 36 12.73 10.26 10.68
CA VAL A 36 12.67 10.26 12.15
C VAL A 36 12.18 11.61 12.68
N ALA A 37 12.66 12.72 12.12
CA ALA A 37 12.20 14.06 12.48
C ALA A 37 10.71 14.26 12.16
N ILE A 38 10.23 13.85 10.98
CA ILE A 38 8.81 13.92 10.61
C ILE A 38 7.94 13.09 11.56
N ALA A 39 8.39 11.89 11.92
CA ALA A 39 7.69 11.02 12.86
C ALA A 39 7.60 11.64 14.27
N ASN A 40 8.69 12.25 14.75
CA ASN A 40 8.71 12.98 16.02
C ASN A 40 7.74 14.18 16.00
N LEU A 41 7.75 14.98 14.92
CA LEU A 41 6.84 16.10 14.76
C LEU A 41 5.36 15.65 14.77
N SER A 42 5.06 14.50 14.17
CA SER A 42 3.71 13.91 14.16
C SER A 42 3.19 13.51 15.55
N ARG A 43 4.07 13.44 16.55
CA ARG A 43 3.73 13.09 17.95
C ARG A 43 3.63 14.31 18.88
N MET A 44 4.15 15.47 18.49
CA MET A 44 4.24 16.63 19.38
C MET A 44 2.89 17.33 19.54
N THR A 45 2.34 17.33 20.75
CA THR A 45 1.04 17.95 21.07
C THR A 45 1.14 19.31 21.79
N GLY A 46 2.25 20.05 21.65
CA GLY A 46 2.39 21.39 22.22
C GLY A 46 3.65 22.15 21.80
N GLY A 47 3.59 23.49 21.82
CA GLY A 47 4.73 24.40 21.60
C GLY A 47 4.71 25.17 20.27
N THR A 48 4.36 24.52 19.16
CA THR A 48 4.25 25.09 17.81
C THR A 48 2.81 24.99 17.31
N THR A 49 2.39 25.93 16.44
CA THR A 49 1.05 25.81 15.83
C THR A 49 1.01 24.60 14.90
N VAL A 50 -0.15 23.94 14.77
CA VAL A 50 -0.32 22.80 13.85
C VAL A 50 0.11 23.15 12.42
N GLN A 51 -0.13 24.41 11.99
CA GLN A 51 0.32 24.91 10.69
C GLN A 51 1.84 24.95 10.54
N GLN A 52 2.56 25.39 11.57
CA GLN A 52 4.03 25.42 11.56
C GLN A 52 4.61 24.00 11.50
N GLN A 53 4.01 23.05 12.23
CA GLN A 53 4.42 21.65 12.20
C GLN A 53 4.25 21.05 10.80
N ILE A 54 3.08 21.24 10.18
CA ILE A 54 2.80 20.75 8.81
C ILE A 54 3.75 21.39 7.81
N GLN A 55 4.03 22.69 7.92
CA GLN A 55 4.97 23.38 7.04
C GLN A 55 6.38 22.80 7.17
N LEU A 56 6.88 22.62 8.40
CA LEU A 56 8.19 22.03 8.62
C LEU A 56 8.27 20.61 8.07
N GLN A 57 7.27 19.76 8.35
CA GLN A 57 7.21 18.40 7.80
C GLN A 57 7.25 18.41 6.26
N THR A 58 6.52 19.36 5.64
CA THR A 58 6.46 19.51 4.19
C THR A 58 7.80 19.91 3.62
N ASP A 59 8.49 20.83 4.27
CA ASP A 59 9.82 21.27 3.88
C ASP A 59 10.84 20.13 4.04
N LEU A 60 10.79 19.37 5.13
CA LEU A 60 11.70 18.24 5.37
C LEU A 60 11.51 17.14 4.32
N MET A 61 10.26 16.78 4.04
CA MET A 61 9.91 15.80 3.03
C MET A 61 10.33 16.24 1.63
N THR A 62 10.05 17.49 1.27
CA THR A 62 10.37 18.01 -0.05
C THR A 62 11.86 18.21 -0.23
N GLU A 63 12.59 18.62 0.80
CA GLU A 63 14.03 18.90 0.68
C GLU A 63 14.89 17.62 0.80
N PHE A 64 14.66 16.78 1.81
CA PHE A 64 15.60 15.72 2.21
C PHE A 64 15.13 14.30 1.89
N ILE A 65 13.84 14.08 1.61
CA ILE A 65 13.31 12.75 1.27
C ILE A 65 13.19 12.63 -0.25
N PHE A 66 12.37 13.49 -0.87
CA PHE A 66 12.10 13.41 -2.31
C PHE A 66 12.94 14.40 -3.13
N GLY A 67 13.32 15.56 -2.56
CA GLY A 67 14.12 16.58 -3.25
C GLY A 67 15.57 16.17 -3.50
N GLU A 68 16.11 15.23 -2.73
CA GLU A 68 17.43 14.65 -2.98
C GLU A 68 17.49 13.92 -4.33
N ILE A 69 16.39 13.29 -4.77
CA ILE A 69 16.30 12.67 -6.10
C ILE A 69 16.46 13.72 -7.21
N GLU A 70 16.10 14.98 -6.95
CA GLU A 70 16.22 16.08 -7.90
C GLU A 70 17.53 16.85 -7.78
N LYS A 71 18.01 17.12 -6.57
CA LYS A 71 19.31 17.80 -6.33
C LYS A 71 20.49 16.95 -6.77
N LEU A 72 20.44 15.63 -6.53
CA LEU A 72 21.51 14.71 -6.89
C LEU A 72 21.56 14.35 -8.38
N LYS A 73 20.61 14.85 -9.20
CA LYS A 73 20.75 14.88 -10.66
C LYS A 73 22.05 15.58 -11.08
N GLN A 74 22.56 16.50 -10.26
CA GLN A 74 23.81 17.22 -10.49
C GLN A 74 25.07 16.39 -10.15
N GLN A 75 24.94 15.25 -9.46
CA GLN A 75 26.06 14.41 -9.01
C GLN A 75 26.26 13.12 -9.83
N ASN A 76 25.70 13.02 -11.05
CA ASN A 76 25.86 11.88 -11.98
C ASN A 76 25.44 10.49 -11.44
N LYS A 77 24.66 10.41 -10.35
CA LYS A 77 24.10 9.13 -9.87
C LYS A 77 22.85 8.76 -10.69
N PRO A 78 22.68 7.48 -11.09
CA PRO A 78 21.48 7.04 -11.79
C PRO A 78 20.22 7.25 -10.92
N ARG A 79 19.16 7.82 -11.50
CA ARG A 79 17.88 8.06 -10.79
C ARG A 79 17.28 6.79 -10.20
N SER A 80 17.39 5.66 -10.91
CA SER A 80 16.91 4.36 -10.47
C SER A 80 17.62 3.87 -9.20
N LEU A 81 18.93 4.12 -9.07
CA LEU A 81 19.68 3.76 -7.87
C LEU A 81 19.23 4.59 -6.66
N LEU A 82 19.01 5.90 -6.85
CA LEU A 82 18.53 6.78 -5.78
C LEU A 82 17.11 6.41 -5.34
N ALA A 83 16.23 6.12 -6.29
CA ALA A 83 14.88 5.65 -6.00
C ALA A 83 14.92 4.35 -5.20
N PHE A 84 15.75 3.38 -5.61
CA PHE A 84 15.94 2.12 -4.89
C PHE A 84 16.46 2.33 -3.46
N GLN A 85 17.49 3.18 -3.27
CA GLN A 85 18.00 3.51 -1.94
C GLN A 85 16.94 4.18 -1.05
N LEU A 86 16.09 5.04 -1.62
CA LEU A 86 14.99 5.65 -0.88
C LEU A 86 13.93 4.62 -0.49
N ILE A 87 13.58 3.70 -1.40
CA ILE A 87 12.63 2.62 -1.12
C ILE A 87 13.14 1.74 0.04
N ASP A 88 14.43 1.41 0.04
CA ASP A 88 15.09 0.66 1.11
C ASP A 88 15.01 1.41 2.46
N ILE A 89 15.34 2.71 2.46
CA ILE A 89 15.20 3.59 3.63
C ILE A 89 13.77 3.60 4.17
N LEU A 90 12.77 3.75 3.30
CA LEU A 90 11.37 3.77 3.69
C LEU A 90 10.95 2.42 4.29
N SER A 91 11.33 1.32 3.64
CA SER A 91 11.06 -0.05 4.10
C SER A 91 11.62 -0.29 5.50
N ASP A 92 12.87 0.12 5.74
CA ASP A 92 13.53 0.02 7.05
C ASP A 92 12.87 0.90 8.11
N PHE A 93 12.52 2.15 7.76
CA PHE A 93 11.85 3.07 8.67
C PHE A 93 10.52 2.50 9.18
N PHE A 94 9.68 1.97 8.28
CA PHE A 94 8.38 1.40 8.67
C PHE A 94 8.53 0.09 9.43
N ARG A 95 9.56 -0.71 9.15
CA ARG A 95 9.86 -1.95 9.89
C ARG A 95 10.35 -1.68 11.32
N SER A 96 10.84 -0.46 11.61
CA SER A 96 11.36 -0.13 12.94
C SER A 96 10.28 -0.31 14.03
N PRO A 97 10.57 -1.08 15.10
CA PRO A 97 9.62 -1.32 16.19
C PRO A 97 9.40 -0.08 17.07
N GLU A 98 10.24 0.94 16.94
CA GLU A 98 10.16 2.18 17.71
C GLU A 98 8.92 3.02 17.35
N GLN A 99 8.36 2.82 16.15
CA GLN A 99 7.20 3.56 15.69
C GLN A 99 5.90 2.82 16.05
N SER A 100 4.98 3.52 16.71
CA SER A 100 3.63 2.98 16.92
C SER A 100 2.89 2.84 15.57
N PRO A 101 1.93 1.90 15.43
CA PRO A 101 1.13 1.76 14.21
C PRO A 101 0.46 3.07 13.77
N ALA A 102 -0.09 3.85 14.71
CA ALA A 102 -0.69 5.15 14.43
C ALA A 102 0.32 6.16 13.87
N CYS A 103 1.55 6.17 14.39
CA CYS A 103 2.61 7.04 13.90
C CYS A 103 3.08 6.64 12.50
N ARG A 104 3.26 5.34 12.24
CA ARG A 104 3.56 4.83 10.89
C ARG A 104 2.49 5.26 9.91
N ASN A 105 1.23 5.08 10.27
CA ASN A 105 0.09 5.45 9.44
C ASN A 105 0.02 6.96 9.18
N ALA A 106 0.34 7.80 10.18
CA ALA A 106 0.44 9.25 10.00
C ALA A 106 1.54 9.63 8.99
N VAL A 107 2.74 9.06 9.15
CA VAL A 107 3.85 9.31 8.24
C VAL A 107 3.54 8.79 6.84
N PHE A 108 2.91 7.62 6.71
CA PHE A 108 2.56 7.03 5.43
C PHE A 108 1.56 7.92 4.65
N LEU A 109 0.48 8.37 5.31
CA LEU A 109 -0.49 9.31 4.72
C LEU A 109 0.16 10.64 4.33
N PHE A 110 1.12 11.12 5.14
CA PHE A 110 1.83 12.36 4.86
C PHE A 110 2.76 12.25 3.64
N LEU A 111 3.50 11.15 3.51
CA LEU A 111 4.41 10.92 2.38
C LEU A 111 3.66 10.68 1.07
N PHE A 112 2.49 10.04 1.15
CA PHE A 112 1.66 9.62 0.03
C PHE A 112 0.23 10.15 0.16
N PRO A 113 -0.03 11.46 -0.07
CA PRO A 113 -1.39 12.00 -0.05
C PRO A 113 -2.21 11.52 -1.26
N GLY A 114 -3.52 11.77 -1.29
CA GLY A 114 -4.40 11.33 -2.39
C GLY A 114 -3.95 11.79 -3.78
N GLU A 115 -3.55 13.06 -3.94
CA GLU A 115 -2.88 13.50 -5.17
C GLU A 115 -1.36 13.31 -5.00
N CYS A 116 -0.89 12.07 -5.15
CA CYS A 116 0.52 11.74 -4.96
C CYS A 116 1.31 11.86 -6.28
N PRO A 117 2.21 12.84 -6.45
CA PRO A 117 3.11 12.88 -7.61
C PRO A 117 4.19 11.79 -7.56
N ARG A 118 4.28 11.03 -6.46
CA ARG A 118 5.35 10.06 -6.17
C ARG A 118 4.85 8.62 -6.20
N TYR A 119 3.80 8.41 -6.98
CA TYR A 119 3.09 7.14 -7.05
C TYR A 119 3.97 5.95 -7.40
N GLU A 120 4.96 6.17 -8.26
CA GLU A 120 5.95 5.16 -8.64
C GLU A 120 6.78 4.67 -7.44
N ILE A 121 7.15 5.54 -6.50
CA ILE A 121 7.88 5.16 -5.29
C ILE A 121 6.98 4.31 -4.37
N LEU A 122 5.71 4.68 -4.25
CA LEU A 122 4.72 3.89 -3.49
C LEU A 122 4.56 2.49 -4.08
N GLY A 123 4.37 2.38 -5.41
CA GLY A 123 4.26 1.11 -6.11
C GLY A 123 5.45 0.19 -5.83
N HIS A 124 6.68 0.68 -6.06
CA HIS A 124 7.89 -0.10 -5.78
C HIS A 124 8.06 -0.46 -4.30
N LEU A 125 7.71 0.45 -3.37
CA LEU A 125 7.77 0.18 -1.93
C LEU A 125 6.83 -0.96 -1.54
N VAL A 126 5.60 -0.97 -2.07
CA VAL A 126 4.61 -2.02 -1.79
C VAL A 126 5.03 -3.33 -2.46
N SER A 127 5.49 -3.32 -3.70
CA SER A 127 6.05 -4.50 -4.37
C SER A 127 7.22 -5.12 -3.60
N LEU A 128 8.17 -4.30 -3.14
CA LEU A 128 9.27 -4.76 -2.30
C LEU A 128 8.76 -5.31 -0.97
N ALA A 129 7.77 -4.67 -0.35
CA ALA A 129 7.17 -5.12 0.89
C ALA A 129 6.46 -6.47 0.75
N ILE A 130 5.78 -6.73 -0.37
CA ILE A 130 5.20 -8.05 -0.69
C ILE A 130 6.33 -9.08 -0.81
N CYS A 131 7.37 -8.81 -1.60
CA CYS A 131 8.48 -9.72 -1.84
C CYS A 131 9.27 -10.06 -0.56
N THR A 132 9.42 -9.08 0.33
CA THR A 132 10.18 -9.19 1.59
C THR A 132 9.30 -9.46 2.82
N GLN A 133 7.98 -9.63 2.62
CA GLN A 133 7.00 -9.81 3.69
C GLN A 133 7.07 -8.74 4.79
N ASN A 134 7.31 -7.49 4.39
CA ASN A 134 7.34 -6.35 5.31
C ASN A 134 5.92 -5.96 5.74
N ARG A 135 5.41 -6.66 6.77
CA ARG A 135 4.06 -6.51 7.31
C ARG A 135 3.70 -5.06 7.64
N GLU A 136 4.66 -4.28 8.12
CA GLU A 136 4.39 -2.94 8.67
C GLU A 136 4.11 -1.94 7.55
N VAL A 137 4.82 -2.06 6.43
CA VAL A 137 4.54 -1.28 5.21
C VAL A 137 3.19 -1.68 4.62
N LEU A 138 2.90 -2.98 4.57
CA LEU A 138 1.66 -3.50 4.00
C LEU A 138 0.43 -3.10 4.83
N ASP A 139 0.50 -3.19 6.17
CA ASP A 139 -0.56 -2.73 7.07
C ASP A 139 -0.81 -1.21 6.90
N SER A 140 0.26 -0.40 6.83
CA SER A 140 0.13 1.04 6.54
C SER A 140 -0.46 1.31 5.17
N THR A 141 -0.13 0.49 4.17
CA THR A 141 -0.71 0.57 2.82
C THR A 141 -2.20 0.21 2.84
N GLY A 142 -2.60 -0.84 3.54
CA GLY A 142 -4.01 -1.20 3.70
C GLY A 142 -4.82 -0.09 4.36
N MET A 143 -4.26 0.52 5.40
CA MET A 143 -4.86 1.69 6.06
C MET A 143 -4.99 2.86 5.09
N TRP A 144 -3.93 3.16 4.35
CA TRP A 144 -3.89 4.21 3.34
C TRP A 144 -4.96 4.02 2.26
N MET A 145 -5.08 2.80 1.72
CA MET A 145 -6.10 2.46 0.72
C MET A 145 -7.51 2.69 1.25
N GLN A 146 -7.80 2.28 2.50
CA GLN A 146 -9.10 2.53 3.10
C GLN A 146 -9.35 4.03 3.34
N GLN A 147 -8.37 4.77 3.87
CA GLN A 147 -8.55 6.19 4.19
C GLN A 147 -8.77 7.05 2.93
N LEU A 148 -8.14 6.71 1.80
CA LEU A 148 -8.41 7.37 0.51
C LEU A 148 -9.65 6.81 -0.20
N GLY A 149 -10.19 5.69 0.29
CA GLY A 149 -11.19 4.89 -0.38
C GLY A 149 -10.56 3.81 -1.27
N SER A 150 -10.87 2.55 -1.00
CA SER A 150 -10.27 1.40 -1.70
C SER A 150 -10.70 1.28 -3.17
N THR A 151 -11.74 2.02 -3.57
CA THR A 151 -12.21 2.15 -4.96
C THR A 151 -11.79 3.47 -5.62
N SER A 152 -10.97 4.30 -4.96
CA SER A 152 -10.46 5.55 -5.52
C SER A 152 -9.46 5.28 -6.66
N ALA A 153 -9.23 6.26 -7.53
CA ALA A 153 -8.24 6.15 -8.61
C ALA A 153 -6.83 5.80 -8.08
N GLN A 154 -6.50 6.30 -6.89
CA GLN A 154 -5.24 6.06 -6.18
C GLN A 154 -5.11 4.61 -5.71
N SER A 155 -6.17 4.04 -5.14
CA SER A 155 -6.14 2.64 -4.70
C SER A 155 -6.17 1.69 -5.89
N VAL A 156 -6.97 2.02 -6.92
CA VAL A 156 -7.09 1.23 -8.15
C VAL A 156 -5.78 1.22 -8.93
N GLY A 157 -5.11 2.35 -9.12
CA GLY A 157 -3.83 2.36 -9.82
C GLY A 157 -2.73 1.59 -9.08
N LEU A 158 -2.83 1.40 -7.76
CA LEU A 158 -1.81 0.75 -6.95
C LEU A 158 -2.03 -0.75 -7.09
N ALA A 159 -3.29 -1.17 -7.08
CA ALA A 159 -3.68 -2.51 -7.49
C ALA A 159 -3.21 -2.82 -8.92
N THR A 160 -3.43 -1.92 -9.89
CA THR A 160 -2.91 -2.08 -11.27
C THR A 160 -1.40 -2.24 -11.28
N TYR A 161 -0.66 -1.36 -10.57
CA TYR A 161 0.79 -1.44 -10.50
C TYR A 161 1.29 -2.78 -9.92
N ILE A 162 0.67 -3.26 -8.84
CA ILE A 162 1.00 -4.56 -8.24
C ILE A 162 0.68 -5.69 -9.21
N LEU A 163 -0.48 -5.65 -9.88
CA LEU A 163 -0.84 -6.67 -10.86
C LEU A 163 0.17 -6.71 -12.02
N ASP A 164 0.55 -5.55 -12.57
CA ASP A 164 1.56 -5.47 -13.62
C ASP A 164 2.90 -6.06 -13.14
N ASP A 165 3.35 -5.71 -11.93
CA ASP A 165 4.62 -6.20 -11.41
C ASP A 165 4.66 -7.73 -11.22
N PHE A 166 3.58 -8.32 -10.68
CA PHE A 166 3.55 -9.74 -10.34
C PHE A 166 3.02 -10.65 -11.45
N PHE A 167 2.13 -10.18 -12.33
CA PHE A 167 1.56 -10.98 -13.41
C PHE A 167 2.17 -10.69 -14.78
N VAL A 168 2.68 -9.48 -15.02
CA VAL A 168 3.21 -9.08 -16.34
C VAL A 168 4.74 -9.06 -16.34
N TYR A 169 5.36 -8.34 -15.41
CA TYR A 169 6.81 -8.13 -15.39
C TYR A 169 7.57 -9.25 -14.69
N THR A 170 7.00 -9.83 -13.63
CA THR A 170 7.65 -10.86 -12.82
C THR A 170 6.74 -12.06 -12.56
N PRO A 171 6.28 -12.80 -13.60
CA PRO A 171 5.26 -13.84 -13.48
C PRO A 171 5.62 -15.01 -12.54
N ASN A 172 6.92 -15.27 -12.33
CA ASN A 172 7.37 -16.29 -11.36
C ASN A 172 7.22 -15.84 -9.89
N SER A 173 6.78 -14.61 -9.63
CA SER A 173 6.62 -14.04 -8.30
C SER A 173 5.19 -14.08 -7.78
N VAL A 174 4.21 -14.57 -8.56
CA VAL A 174 2.80 -14.68 -8.11
C VAL A 174 2.67 -15.47 -6.81
N ASP A 175 3.55 -16.45 -6.56
CA ASP A 175 3.60 -17.20 -5.30
C ASP A 175 3.81 -16.31 -4.06
N LYS A 176 4.43 -15.14 -4.21
CA LYS A 176 4.58 -14.16 -3.12
C LYS A 176 3.23 -13.58 -2.68
N LEU A 177 2.25 -13.53 -3.58
CA LEU A 177 0.91 -13.03 -3.31
C LEU A 177 0.06 -14.03 -2.51
N LYS A 178 0.32 -15.34 -2.62
CA LYS A 178 -0.48 -16.39 -1.96
C LYS A 178 -0.58 -16.25 -0.44
N GLN A 179 0.47 -15.73 0.19
CA GLN A 179 0.55 -15.59 1.66
C GLN A 179 -0.10 -14.31 2.20
N LEU A 180 -0.49 -13.37 1.33
CA LEU A 180 -0.99 -12.06 1.76
C LEU A 180 -2.24 -12.13 2.65
N PRO A 181 -3.27 -12.96 2.36
CA PRO A 181 -4.45 -13.06 3.23
C PRO A 181 -4.13 -13.43 4.67
N VAL A 182 -3.10 -14.26 4.90
CA VAL A 182 -2.68 -14.70 6.22
C VAL A 182 -1.75 -13.67 6.88
N LEU A 183 -0.81 -13.12 6.12
CA LEU A 183 0.21 -12.21 6.63
C LEU A 183 -0.37 -10.84 7.00
N VAL A 184 -1.19 -10.27 6.10
CA VAL A 184 -1.72 -8.91 6.13
C VAL A 184 -3.17 -8.89 5.63
N PRO A 185 -4.11 -9.52 6.35
CA PRO A 185 -5.50 -9.70 5.90
C PRO A 185 -6.19 -8.36 5.56
N TYR A 186 -5.93 -7.32 6.35
CA TYR A 186 -6.54 -6.01 6.15
C TYR A 186 -6.05 -5.30 4.87
N PHE A 187 -4.75 -5.35 4.58
CA PHE A 187 -4.21 -4.89 3.29
C PHE A 187 -4.81 -5.70 2.14
N THR A 188 -4.84 -7.03 2.29
CA THR A 188 -5.32 -7.93 1.25
C THR A 188 -6.78 -7.70 0.91
N ALA A 189 -7.64 -7.46 1.91
CA ALA A 189 -9.04 -7.13 1.69
C ALA A 189 -9.18 -5.80 0.92
N ASN A 190 -8.43 -4.76 1.31
CA ASN A 190 -8.47 -3.48 0.61
C ASN A 190 -7.91 -3.55 -0.81
N LEU A 191 -6.84 -4.32 -1.01
CA LEU A 191 -6.27 -4.62 -2.32
C LEU A 191 -7.29 -5.35 -3.19
N LEU A 192 -7.97 -6.37 -2.66
CA LEU A 192 -8.97 -7.14 -3.38
C LEU A 192 -10.18 -6.28 -3.79
N THR A 193 -10.61 -5.34 -2.94
CA THR A 193 -11.61 -4.33 -3.30
C THR A 193 -11.16 -3.48 -4.49
N ALA A 194 -9.91 -3.00 -4.49
CA ALA A 194 -9.35 -2.20 -5.57
C ALA A 194 -9.20 -3.01 -6.87
N ILE A 195 -8.70 -4.24 -6.79
CA ILE A 195 -8.61 -5.18 -7.92
C ILE A 195 -10.00 -5.38 -8.56
N GLY A 196 -11.06 -5.48 -7.75
CA GLY A 196 -12.44 -5.56 -8.23
C GLY A 196 -12.85 -4.39 -9.14
N GLU A 197 -12.30 -3.20 -8.93
CA GLU A 197 -12.50 -2.02 -9.78
C GLU A 197 -11.53 -1.97 -10.98
N VAL A 198 -10.33 -2.54 -10.89
CA VAL A 198 -9.42 -2.67 -12.05
C VAL A 198 -10.14 -3.41 -13.19
N PHE A 199 -10.73 -4.57 -12.89
CA PHE A 199 -11.46 -5.39 -13.87
C PHE A 199 -12.97 -5.09 -13.90
N LYS A 200 -13.35 -3.82 -13.72
CA LYS A 200 -14.76 -3.41 -13.69
C LYS A 200 -15.47 -3.63 -15.02
N PHE A 201 -14.78 -3.40 -16.13
CA PHE A 201 -15.34 -3.45 -17.49
C PHE A 201 -14.77 -4.60 -18.33
N GLU A 202 -13.77 -5.30 -17.82
CA GLU A 202 -13.06 -6.37 -18.50
C GLU A 202 -12.90 -7.58 -17.59
N ASP A 203 -12.55 -8.70 -18.20
CA ASP A 203 -12.53 -10.01 -17.60
C ASP A 203 -11.11 -10.29 -17.05
N PRO A 204 -10.91 -10.54 -15.73
CA PRO A 204 -9.58 -10.78 -15.17
C PRO A 204 -8.90 -12.02 -15.76
N PRO A 205 -7.56 -12.10 -15.79
CA PRO A 205 -6.85 -13.29 -16.25
C PRO A 205 -7.14 -14.50 -15.35
N ASN A 206 -7.01 -15.72 -15.90
CA ASN A 206 -7.37 -16.95 -15.19
C ASN A 206 -6.51 -17.15 -13.93
N GLU A 207 -5.22 -16.81 -14.00
CA GLU A 207 -4.27 -16.91 -12.90
C GLU A 207 -4.68 -16.02 -11.72
N LEU A 208 -5.26 -14.85 -12.00
CA LEU A 208 -5.79 -13.98 -10.96
C LEU A 208 -7.08 -14.53 -10.36
N LEU A 209 -7.97 -15.09 -11.19
CA LEU A 209 -9.19 -15.76 -10.72
C LEU A 209 -8.86 -16.95 -9.81
N GLU A 210 -7.85 -17.75 -10.15
CA GLU A 210 -7.33 -18.83 -9.31
C GLU A 210 -6.80 -18.29 -7.98
N LEU A 211 -5.89 -17.32 -8.02
CA LEU A 211 -5.32 -16.71 -6.81
C LEU A 211 -6.40 -16.15 -5.88
N VAL A 212 -7.37 -15.39 -6.43
CA VAL A 212 -8.47 -14.82 -5.66
C VAL A 212 -9.41 -15.90 -5.13
N GLY A 213 -9.70 -16.92 -5.94
CA GLY A 213 -10.48 -18.07 -5.52
C GLY A 213 -9.85 -18.75 -4.31
N ASP A 214 -8.55 -19.02 -4.36
CA ASP A 214 -7.80 -19.67 -3.27
C ASP A 214 -7.67 -18.77 -2.04
N TRP A 215 -7.42 -17.47 -2.22
CA TRP A 215 -7.42 -16.50 -1.12
C TRP A 215 -8.70 -16.55 -0.29
N ILE A 216 -9.86 -16.59 -0.95
CA ILE A 216 -11.17 -16.56 -0.28
C ILE A 216 -11.52 -17.94 0.30
N ASP A 217 -11.20 -19.01 -0.43
CA ASP A 217 -11.46 -20.39 0.00
C ASP A 217 -10.69 -20.71 1.29
N ASP A 218 -9.40 -20.40 1.31
CA ASP A 218 -8.53 -20.62 2.47
C ASP A 218 -8.80 -19.60 3.60
N ASN A 219 -9.29 -18.40 3.27
CA ASN A 219 -9.51 -17.31 4.24
C ASN A 219 -10.89 -16.67 4.08
N PRO A 220 -11.99 -17.34 4.46
CA PRO A 220 -13.35 -16.81 4.23
C PRO A 220 -13.65 -15.47 4.90
N GLY A 221 -12.96 -15.17 6.01
CA GLY A 221 -13.07 -13.87 6.72
C GLY A 221 -12.48 -12.68 5.95
N LEU A 222 -11.69 -12.93 4.89
CA LEU A 222 -11.06 -11.89 4.08
C LEU A 222 -12.09 -10.91 3.49
N LEU A 223 -13.26 -11.42 3.08
CA LEU A 223 -14.32 -10.63 2.46
C LEU A 223 -14.99 -9.63 3.43
N THR A 224 -14.84 -9.83 4.73
CA THR A 224 -15.41 -8.97 5.77
C THR A 224 -14.36 -8.29 6.62
N THR A 225 -13.07 -8.56 6.39
CA THR A 225 -11.96 -8.07 7.23
C THR A 225 -11.96 -6.54 7.35
N SER A 226 -12.19 -5.82 6.24
CA SER A 226 -12.26 -4.35 6.26
C SER A 226 -13.37 -3.80 7.17
N LEU A 227 -14.40 -4.58 7.48
CA LEU A 227 -15.48 -4.18 8.38
C LEU A 227 -15.15 -4.41 9.86
N THR A 228 -14.32 -5.42 10.15
CA THR A 228 -14.02 -5.85 11.52
C THR A 228 -12.74 -5.23 12.07
N ASP A 229 -11.73 -5.09 11.21
CA ASP A 229 -10.44 -4.54 11.60
C ASP A 229 -10.45 -3.02 11.46
N ASN A 230 -10.06 -2.34 12.53
CA ASN A 230 -9.88 -0.89 12.55
C ASN A 230 -8.38 -0.61 12.59
N PRO A 231 -7.79 -0.06 11.52
CA PRO A 231 -6.37 0.28 11.54
C PRO A 231 -6.13 1.42 12.52
N ALA A 232 -4.95 1.47 13.12
CA ALA A 232 -4.56 2.55 14.01
C ALA A 232 -4.47 3.88 13.23
N LEU A 233 -5.34 4.83 13.53
CA LEU A 233 -5.31 6.14 12.88
C LEU A 233 -4.46 7.15 13.65
N PRO A 234 -3.94 8.19 12.99
CA PRO A 234 -3.37 9.34 13.67
C PRO A 234 -4.38 9.95 14.65
N SER A 235 -3.89 10.62 15.70
CA SER A 235 -4.76 11.26 16.69
C SER A 235 -5.77 12.20 16.03
N GLY A 236 -7.05 12.01 16.33
CA GLY A 236 -8.15 12.78 15.73
C GLY A 236 -8.58 12.30 14.33
N GLY A 237 -7.97 11.26 13.79
CA GLY A 237 -8.36 10.64 12.53
C GLY A 237 -9.73 9.96 12.64
N ILE A 238 -10.60 10.22 11.66
CA ILE A 238 -11.91 9.58 11.54
C ILE A 238 -11.76 8.48 10.48
N PRO A 239 -12.11 7.22 10.79
CA PRO A 239 -12.00 6.15 9.81
C PRO A 239 -12.96 6.39 8.65
N MET A 240 -12.42 6.36 7.43
CA MET A 240 -13.24 6.25 6.23
C MET A 240 -14.07 4.96 6.26
N THR A 241 -15.31 5.05 5.77
CA THR A 241 -16.22 3.91 5.68
C THR A 241 -15.58 2.79 4.85
N PRO A 242 -15.40 1.58 5.41
CA PRO A 242 -14.81 0.47 4.69
C PRO A 242 -15.70 -0.01 3.54
N ILE A 243 -15.06 -0.45 2.45
CA ILE A 243 -15.73 -1.07 1.30
C ILE A 243 -15.18 -2.49 1.15
N THR A 244 -16.07 -3.48 1.18
CA THR A 244 -15.69 -4.90 1.04
C THR A 244 -15.46 -5.28 -0.43
N PRO A 245 -14.66 -6.34 -0.70
CA PRO A 245 -14.46 -6.82 -2.06
C PRO A 245 -15.70 -7.42 -2.74
N ILE A 246 -16.71 -7.79 -1.94
CA ILE A 246 -17.88 -8.58 -2.34
C ILE A 246 -18.56 -8.02 -3.60
N ALA A 247 -18.81 -6.70 -3.66
CA ALA A 247 -19.53 -6.09 -4.78
C ALA A 247 -18.74 -6.15 -6.09
N GLY A 248 -17.43 -5.92 -6.05
CA GLY A 248 -16.55 -6.00 -7.22
C GLY A 248 -16.45 -7.44 -7.75
N LEU A 249 -16.31 -8.41 -6.85
CA LEU A 249 -16.20 -9.82 -7.23
C LEU A 249 -17.53 -10.40 -7.74
N PHE A 250 -18.68 -10.00 -7.18
CA PHE A 250 -19.98 -10.36 -7.76
C PHE A 250 -20.14 -9.79 -9.16
N ARG A 251 -19.70 -8.54 -9.38
CA ARG A 251 -19.73 -7.92 -10.71
C ARG A 251 -18.97 -8.76 -11.72
N TRP A 252 -17.80 -9.28 -11.37
CA TRP A 252 -17.04 -10.18 -12.25
C TRP A 252 -17.87 -11.42 -12.63
N CYS A 253 -18.42 -12.11 -11.63
CA CYS A 253 -19.18 -13.35 -11.85
C CYS A 253 -20.46 -13.12 -12.67
N ILE A 254 -21.17 -12.02 -12.41
CA ILE A 254 -22.44 -11.70 -13.06
C ILE A 254 -22.22 -11.21 -14.50
N LEU A 255 -21.19 -10.41 -14.75
CA LEU A 255 -20.95 -9.82 -16.07
C LEU A 255 -20.14 -10.71 -17.00
N SER A 256 -19.36 -11.68 -16.50
CA SER A 256 -18.53 -12.54 -17.36
C SER A 256 -19.35 -13.24 -18.48
N PRO A 257 -20.53 -13.82 -18.23
CA PRO A 257 -21.35 -14.41 -19.30
C PRO A 257 -21.76 -13.41 -20.39
N ALA A 258 -22.07 -12.17 -20.01
CA ALA A 258 -22.50 -11.12 -20.94
C ALA A 258 -21.33 -10.57 -21.79
N ARG A 259 -20.08 -10.73 -21.34
CA ARG A 259 -18.87 -10.29 -22.06
C ARG A 259 -18.43 -11.29 -23.14
N LYS A 260 -18.94 -12.52 -23.12
CA LYS A 260 -18.57 -13.60 -24.05
C LYS A 260 -19.15 -13.47 -25.47
N GLU A 261 -19.93 -12.42 -25.78
CA GLU A 261 -20.66 -12.30 -27.06
C GLU A 261 -19.81 -11.92 -28.30
N SER A 262 -18.47 -12.07 -28.28
CA SER A 262 -17.70 -12.00 -29.53
C SER A 262 -16.46 -12.92 -29.56
N VAL A 263 -16.35 -13.68 -30.66
CA VAL A 263 -15.19 -14.47 -31.17
C VAL A 263 -15.25 -16.02 -30.95
N ASN A 264 -14.39 -16.80 -31.64
CA ASN A 264 -14.64 -18.02 -32.45
C ASN A 264 -14.60 -19.43 -31.77
N PHE A 265 -15.43 -20.34 -32.32
CA PHE A 265 -15.99 -21.56 -31.69
C PHE A 265 -15.17 -22.85 -31.49
N HIS A 266 -13.86 -22.96 -31.78
CA HIS A 266 -13.21 -24.29 -31.77
C HIS A 266 -11.95 -24.50 -30.91
N LYS A 267 -11.26 -23.43 -30.49
CA LYS A 267 -10.14 -23.54 -29.51
C LYS A 267 -10.54 -23.09 -28.10
N GLU A 268 -11.62 -22.32 -27.99
CA GLU A 268 -12.10 -21.69 -26.76
C GLU A 268 -12.88 -22.63 -25.83
N LYS A 269 -13.28 -23.83 -26.26
CA LYS A 269 -14.26 -24.62 -25.50
C LYS A 269 -13.74 -25.15 -24.16
N VAL A 270 -12.47 -25.59 -24.11
CA VAL A 270 -11.84 -26.12 -22.88
C VAL A 270 -11.41 -24.99 -21.96
N GLU A 271 -10.73 -23.95 -22.49
CA GLU A 271 -10.35 -22.76 -21.71
C GLU A 271 -11.57 -22.01 -21.15
N SER A 272 -12.70 -22.00 -21.89
CA SER A 272 -13.96 -21.42 -21.42
C SER A 272 -14.63 -22.26 -20.32
N GLU A 273 -14.52 -23.59 -20.36
CA GLU A 273 -15.05 -24.47 -19.31
C GLU A 273 -14.27 -24.32 -17.99
N ASP A 274 -12.94 -24.27 -18.04
CA ASP A 274 -12.11 -24.09 -16.84
C ASP A 274 -12.30 -22.70 -16.24
N ARG A 275 -12.37 -21.66 -17.07
CA ARG A 275 -12.70 -20.30 -16.62
C ARG A 275 -14.09 -20.22 -15.97
N CYS A 276 -15.10 -20.92 -16.53
CA CYS A 276 -16.43 -21.01 -15.92
C CYS A 276 -16.38 -21.65 -14.52
N LYS A 277 -15.53 -22.66 -14.30
CA LYS A 277 -15.36 -23.28 -12.98
C LYS A 277 -14.78 -22.29 -11.98
N LEU A 278 -13.81 -21.47 -12.38
CA LEU A 278 -13.21 -20.45 -11.51
C LEU A 278 -14.24 -19.40 -11.06
N TYR A 279 -15.02 -18.86 -12.01
CA TYR A 279 -16.11 -17.95 -11.66
C TYR A 279 -17.17 -18.60 -10.77
N SER A 280 -17.53 -19.86 -11.05
CA SER A 280 -18.50 -20.60 -10.24
C SER A 280 -17.99 -20.82 -8.81
N LYS A 281 -16.69 -21.14 -8.63
CA LYS A 281 -16.03 -21.25 -7.32
C LYS A 281 -16.14 -19.93 -6.56
N ILE A 282 -15.71 -18.83 -7.16
CA ILE A 282 -15.76 -17.49 -6.53
C ILE A 282 -17.21 -17.11 -6.18
N GLN A 283 -18.15 -17.29 -7.11
CA GLN A 283 -19.56 -16.98 -6.87
C GLN A 283 -20.14 -17.77 -5.69
N HIS A 284 -19.82 -19.05 -5.57
CA HIS A 284 -20.25 -19.87 -4.45
C HIS A 284 -19.69 -19.36 -3.11
N LEU A 285 -18.39 -19.07 -3.07
CA LEU A 285 -17.73 -18.50 -1.88
C LEU A 285 -18.32 -17.15 -1.47
N LEU A 286 -18.65 -16.28 -2.43
CA LEU A 286 -19.29 -14.99 -2.16
C LEU A 286 -20.70 -15.16 -1.59
N LEU A 287 -21.50 -16.08 -2.14
CA LEU A 287 -22.84 -16.37 -1.63
C LEU A 287 -22.78 -16.89 -0.20
N ASP A 288 -21.83 -17.77 0.11
CA ASP A 288 -21.62 -18.28 1.46
C ASP A 288 -21.18 -17.19 2.43
N ALA A 289 -20.29 -16.29 2.01
CA ALA A 289 -19.89 -15.13 2.83
C ALA A 289 -21.06 -14.20 3.14
N VAL A 290 -21.90 -13.88 2.14
CA VAL A 290 -23.11 -13.05 2.35
C VAL A 290 -24.12 -13.74 3.25
N ARG A 291 -24.25 -15.06 3.19
CA ARG A 291 -25.12 -15.81 4.11
C ARG A 291 -24.62 -15.71 5.56
N ARG A 292 -23.30 -15.76 5.78
CA ARG A 292 -22.70 -15.63 7.11
C ARG A 292 -22.88 -14.24 7.71
N LEU A 293 -22.95 -13.19 6.89
CA LEU A 293 -23.22 -11.81 7.34
C LEU A 293 -24.63 -11.58 7.91
N LYS A 294 -25.60 -12.47 7.62
CA LYS A 294 -26.99 -12.33 8.08
C LYS A 294 -27.26 -12.95 9.46
N ASN A 295 -26.30 -13.70 9.99
CA ASN A 295 -26.38 -14.38 11.29
C ASN A 295 -25.41 -13.74 12.27
#